data_AF-A0A822A2I9-F1
#
_entry.id   AF-A0A822A2I9-F1
#
_cell.length_a   1.000
_cell.length_b   1.000
_cell.length_c   1.000
_cell.angle_alpha   90.00
_cell.angle_beta   90.00
_cell.angle_gamma   90.00
#
_symmetry.space_group_name_H-M   'P 1'
#
loop_
_entity.id
_entity.type
_entity.pdbx_description
1 polymer ?
#
loop_
_entity_poly.entity_id
_entity_poly.type
_entity_poly.pdbx_seq_one_letter_code
_entity_poly.pdbx_strand_id
1 'polypeptide(L)'
;MNNKVITCVDYFPKQYSGQCRIYSYPYTMNYYRKITNKFPGGLFKYVCEVSLFDESSFKHEFFLRIAQSFPFLKALSVNNRIPQKYKQCRTSNDDNQDPLIIKYFHLIDLTLLCVHADYVEQFLDPTKTSILNNISLYVDYYRLRKATHNFKRNDMRINCSKVTNLRLFGSFQISKHFKAYFPNVKHQ
;
A
#
# COMPACT_ATOMS: atom_id res chain seq x y z
N MET A 1 20.31 -12.35 23.63
CA MET A 1 19.33 -11.44 23.01
C MET A 1 20.10 -10.30 22.35
N ASN A 2 19.98 -10.15 21.03
CA ASN A 2 20.76 -9.17 20.26
C ASN A 2 20.07 -7.79 20.34
N ASN A 3 20.50 -6.97 21.30
CA ASN A 3 19.99 -5.62 21.55
C ASN A 3 20.58 -4.61 20.56
N LYS A 4 20.37 -4.82 19.26
CA LYS A 4 20.84 -3.88 18.23
C LYS A 4 19.78 -2.80 18.06
N VAL A 5 20.10 -1.56 18.41
CA VAL A 5 19.26 -0.39 18.12
C VAL A 5 19.04 -0.34 16.60
N ILE A 6 17.80 -0.48 16.16
CA ILE A 6 17.45 -0.30 14.75
C ILE A 6 17.16 1.18 14.56
N THR A 7 18.10 1.87 13.92
CA THR A 7 17.96 3.27 13.51
C THR A 7 17.69 3.35 12.02
N CYS A 8 16.70 4.14 11.62
CA CYS A 8 16.48 4.50 10.23
C CYS A 8 16.52 6.02 10.09
N VAL A 9 17.22 6.51 9.06
CA VAL A 9 17.16 7.92 8.66
C VAL A 9 16.46 7.99 7.32
N ASP A 10 15.31 8.63 7.29
CA ASP A 10 14.63 8.96 6.04
C ASP A 10 14.85 10.42 5.67
N TYR A 11 15.01 10.68 4.37
CA TYR A 11 15.39 11.98 3.83
C TYR A 11 14.31 12.52 2.91
N PHE A 12 13.66 13.60 3.33
CA PHE A 12 12.72 14.35 2.51
C PHE A 12 13.47 15.23 1.49
N PRO A 13 13.21 15.13 0.18
CA PRO A 13 13.85 16.04 -0.77
C PRO A 13 13.29 17.47 -0.69
N LYS A 14 14.23 18.42 -0.85
CA LYS A 14 14.20 19.81 -1.34
C LYS A 14 13.09 20.82 -1.03
N GLN A 15 12.04 20.55 -0.26
CA GLN A 15 11.16 21.66 0.23
C GLN A 15 10.89 21.70 1.74
N TYR A 16 11.34 20.70 2.50
CA TYR A 16 11.31 20.75 3.97
C TYR A 16 12.59 20.13 4.52
N SER A 17 13.49 20.97 5.00
CA SER A 17 14.80 20.66 5.58
C SER A 17 14.69 19.87 6.90
N GLY A 18 14.28 18.61 6.82
CA GLY A 18 14.17 17.71 7.97
C GLY A 18 14.79 16.35 7.70
N GLN A 19 15.57 15.85 8.66
CA GLN A 19 15.94 14.44 8.75
C GLN A 19 14.98 13.78 9.74
N CYS A 20 14.31 12.69 9.35
CA CYS A 20 13.58 11.88 10.33
C CYS A 20 14.51 10.78 10.83
N ARG A 21 14.99 10.90 12.07
CA ARG A 21 15.75 9.84 12.76
C ARG A 21 14.78 9.07 13.64
N ILE A 22 14.61 7.80 13.35
CA ILE A 22 13.77 6.92 14.17
C ILE A 22 14.67 5.94 14.90
N TYR A 23 14.48 5.91 16.22
CA TYR A 23 15.12 4.98 17.14
C TYR A 23 14.06 3.97 17.58
N SER A 24 14.30 2.69 17.38
CA SER A 24 13.40 1.63 17.84
C SER A 24 14.06 0.75 18.90
N TYR A 25 14.48 1.36 20.00
CA TYR A 25 14.44 0.78 21.35
C TYR A 25 14.83 1.86 22.37
N PRO A 26 14.13 2.00 23.52
CA PRO A 26 12.93 1.30 23.98
C PRO A 26 11.66 2.13 23.71
N TYR A 27 11.36 2.46 22.45
CA TYR A 27 10.19 3.28 22.12
C TYR A 27 9.02 2.45 21.61
N THR A 28 7.89 2.57 22.31
CA THR A 28 6.54 2.02 22.05
C THR A 28 5.84 2.67 20.84
N MET A 29 6.60 3.23 19.91
CA MET A 29 6.04 3.96 18.77
C MET A 29 5.24 3.00 17.88
N ASN A 30 3.95 3.28 17.73
CA ASN A 30 3.02 2.45 16.98
C ASN A 30 2.76 2.97 15.55
N TYR A 31 3.31 4.13 15.17
CA TYR A 31 3.18 4.70 13.82
C TYR A 31 4.54 5.09 13.21
N TYR A 32 4.67 5.02 11.88
CA TYR A 32 5.82 5.58 11.13
C TYR A 32 5.28 6.32 9.90
N ARG A 33 5.40 7.64 9.91
CA ARG A 33 4.86 8.51 8.87
C ARG A 33 5.90 8.94 7.84
N LYS A 34 5.44 9.09 6.59
CA LYS A 34 6.15 9.62 5.43
C LYS A 34 7.43 8.84 5.07
N ILE A 35 7.33 7.51 5.03
CA ILE A 35 8.42 6.65 4.54
C ILE A 35 8.60 6.85 3.03
N THR A 36 9.84 7.07 2.59
CA THR A 36 10.25 7.27 1.20
C THR A 36 10.96 6.04 0.63
N ASN A 37 11.27 6.02 -0.68
CA ASN A 37 12.06 4.97 -1.33
C ASN A 37 13.44 4.74 -0.70
N LYS A 38 13.96 5.71 0.08
CA LYS A 38 15.26 5.60 0.76
C LYS A 38 15.23 4.72 2.00
N PHE A 39 14.04 4.30 2.45
CA PHE A 39 13.90 3.41 3.58
C PHE A 39 14.68 2.11 3.36
N PRO A 40 15.71 1.82 4.17
CA PRO A 40 16.59 0.66 3.98
C PRO A 40 15.93 -0.65 4.41
N GLY A 41 14.77 -0.60 5.09
CA GLY A 41 14.17 -1.74 5.76
C GLY A 41 14.54 -1.80 7.24
N GLY A 42 14.23 -2.92 7.88
CA GLY A 42 14.47 -3.17 9.31
C GLY A 42 13.22 -3.78 9.94
N LEU A 43 13.35 -4.38 11.13
CA LEU A 43 12.23 -5.07 11.77
C LEU A 43 11.57 -4.19 12.84
N PHE A 44 10.39 -3.66 12.55
CA PHE A 44 9.65 -2.75 13.41
C PHE A 44 8.38 -3.42 13.94
N LYS A 45 8.51 -4.30 14.94
CA LYS A 45 7.39 -5.12 15.44
C LYS A 45 6.27 -4.32 16.12
N TYR A 46 6.57 -3.13 16.66
CA TYR A 46 5.58 -2.33 17.38
C TYR A 46 4.85 -1.32 16.50
N VAL A 47 5.39 -1.02 15.31
CA VAL A 47 4.77 -0.08 14.37
C VAL A 47 3.65 -0.79 13.62
N CYS A 48 2.41 -0.36 13.87
CA CYS A 48 1.20 -0.91 13.28
C CYS A 48 0.55 0.06 12.27
N GLU A 49 0.99 1.31 12.19
CA GLU A 49 0.47 2.31 11.26
C GLU A 49 1.60 2.92 10.44
N VAL A 50 1.48 2.90 9.11
CA VAL A 50 2.51 3.43 8.21
C VAL A 50 1.90 4.38 7.21
N SER A 51 2.59 5.50 6.94
CA SER A 51 2.31 6.32 5.76
C SER A 51 3.53 6.42 4.85
N LEU A 52 3.28 6.29 3.54
CA LEU A 52 4.29 6.33 2.49
C LEU A 52 4.13 7.62 1.69
N PHE A 53 5.24 8.31 1.43
CA PHE A 53 5.29 9.48 0.58
C PHE A 53 6.66 9.57 -0.10
N ASP A 54 6.66 9.91 -1.38
CA ASP A 54 7.90 10.22 -2.10
C ASP A 54 7.59 11.08 -3.32
N GLU A 55 8.58 11.86 -3.75
CA GLU A 55 8.58 12.62 -5.01
C GLU A 55 8.96 11.75 -6.20
N SER A 56 9.49 10.55 -5.95
CA SER A 56 9.81 9.53 -6.95
C SER A 56 8.78 8.38 -6.95
N SER A 57 8.63 7.69 -8.08
CA SER A 57 7.74 6.52 -8.19
C SER A 57 8.15 5.41 -7.20
N PHE A 58 7.20 4.83 -6.46
CA PHE A 58 7.47 3.59 -5.72
C PHE A 58 7.52 2.40 -6.67
N LYS A 59 8.43 1.46 -6.41
CA LYS A 59 8.50 0.17 -7.12
C LYS A 59 7.79 -0.93 -6.34
N HIS A 60 7.49 -2.04 -6.98
CA HIS A 60 6.92 -3.21 -6.32
C HIS A 60 7.79 -3.70 -5.14
N GLU A 61 9.11 -3.73 -5.30
CA GLU A 61 10.08 -4.15 -4.27
C GLU A 61 10.02 -3.26 -3.02
N PHE A 62 9.62 -2.00 -3.18
CA PHE A 62 9.45 -1.09 -2.05
C PHE A 62 8.30 -1.56 -1.16
N PHE A 63 7.15 -1.91 -1.75
CA PHE A 63 6.02 -2.43 -0.99
C PHE A 63 6.34 -3.77 -0.32
N LEU A 64 7.15 -4.62 -0.97
CA LEU A 64 7.65 -5.85 -0.35
C LEU A 64 8.49 -5.54 0.89
N ARG A 65 9.42 -4.58 0.78
CA ARG A 65 10.25 -4.12 1.90
C ARG A 65 9.40 -3.58 3.04
N ILE A 66 8.33 -2.83 2.75
CA ILE A 66 7.37 -2.36 3.75
C ILE A 66 6.70 -3.57 4.44
N ALA A 67 6.14 -4.51 3.70
CA ALA A 67 5.48 -5.69 4.28
C ALA A 67 6.42 -6.51 5.19
N GLN A 68 7.69 -6.67 4.80
CA GLN A 68 8.71 -7.37 5.60
C GLN A 68 9.13 -6.59 6.84
N SER A 69 9.16 -5.26 6.75
CA SER A 69 9.64 -4.41 7.83
C SER A 69 8.60 -4.20 8.94
N PHE A 70 7.32 -4.28 8.59
CA PHE A 70 6.18 -4.03 9.47
C PHE A 70 5.25 -5.26 9.53
N PRO A 71 5.68 -6.35 10.19
CA PRO A 71 4.95 -7.61 10.15
C PRO A 71 3.54 -7.52 10.75
N PHE A 72 3.27 -6.56 11.65
CA PHE A 72 1.97 -6.35 12.29
C PHE A 72 1.24 -5.10 11.77
N LEU A 73 1.53 -4.67 10.54
CA LEU A 73 0.93 -3.48 9.93
C LEU A 73 -0.59 -3.62 9.84
N LYS A 74 -1.32 -2.72 10.49
CA LYS A 74 -2.79 -2.63 10.51
C LYS A 74 -3.32 -1.54 9.59
N ALA A 75 -2.65 -0.39 9.54
CA ALA A 75 -3.06 0.73 8.72
C ALA A 75 -1.95 1.18 7.77
N LEU A 76 -2.26 1.28 6.48
CA LEU A 76 -1.33 1.75 5.45
C LEU A 76 -1.94 2.91 4.67
N SER A 77 -1.25 4.05 4.66
CA SER A 77 -1.57 5.18 3.79
C SER A 77 -0.50 5.36 2.73
N VAL A 78 -0.91 5.49 1.47
CA VAL A 78 0.01 5.78 0.36
C VAL A 78 -0.36 7.11 -0.26
N ASN A 79 0.63 7.98 -0.43
CA ASN A 79 0.48 9.25 -1.14
C ASN A 79 1.64 9.39 -2.14
N ASN A 80 1.35 9.12 -3.41
CA ASN A 80 2.32 9.26 -4.49
C ASN A 80 1.59 9.42 -5.82
N ARG A 81 1.76 10.59 -6.46
CA ARG A 81 1.08 10.92 -7.73
C ARG A 81 1.85 10.44 -8.95
N ILE A 82 3.09 9.98 -8.79
CA ILE A 82 3.96 9.57 -9.87
C ILE A 82 3.63 8.12 -10.26
N PRO A 83 3.40 7.80 -11.54
CA PRO A 83 3.10 6.45 -11.98
C PRO A 83 4.22 5.45 -11.63
N GLN A 84 3.87 4.19 -11.41
CA GLN A 84 4.86 3.14 -11.18
C GLN A 84 5.58 2.81 -12.49
N LYS A 85 6.91 2.87 -12.48
CA LYS A 85 7.74 2.45 -13.63
C LYS A 85 7.81 0.93 -13.79
N TYR A 86 7.83 0.20 -12.66
CA TYR A 86 7.95 -1.27 -12.63
C TYR A 86 6.86 -1.84 -11.72
N LYS A 87 5.86 -2.47 -12.34
CA LYS A 87 4.63 -2.94 -11.68
C LYS A 87 4.70 -4.36 -11.12
N GLN A 88 5.81 -5.05 -11.34
CA GLN A 88 6.06 -6.42 -10.90
C GLN A 88 7.52 -6.56 -10.50
N CYS A 89 7.77 -7.40 -9.49
CA CYS A 89 9.12 -7.84 -9.15
C CYS A 89 9.62 -8.75 -10.27
N ARG A 90 10.76 -8.43 -10.89
CA ARG A 90 11.54 -9.40 -11.66
C ARG A 90 12.75 -9.74 -10.80
N THR A 91 12.76 -10.91 -10.17
CA THR A 91 14.02 -11.44 -9.64
C THR A 91 14.92 -11.71 -10.84
N SER A 92 16.08 -11.07 -10.86
CA SER A 92 17.06 -11.23 -11.93
C SER A 92 17.47 -12.70 -12.05
N ASN A 93 17.30 -13.25 -13.25
CA ASN A 93 17.92 -14.47 -13.80
C ASN A 93 17.11 -15.78 -13.85
N ASP A 94 15.79 -15.78 -13.65
CA ASP A 94 14.97 -16.95 -14.01
C ASP A 94 13.65 -16.50 -14.65
N ASP A 95 13.50 -16.76 -15.96
CA ASP A 95 12.28 -16.47 -16.74
C ASP A 95 11.06 -17.31 -16.29
N ASN A 96 11.23 -18.17 -15.28
CA ASN A 96 10.23 -19.14 -14.81
C ASN A 96 9.77 -18.93 -13.35
N GLN A 97 10.16 -17.84 -12.68
CA GLN A 97 9.64 -17.57 -11.32
C GLN A 97 8.33 -16.79 -11.36
N ASP A 98 7.33 -17.32 -10.65
CA ASP A 98 6.06 -16.63 -10.41
C ASP A 98 6.31 -15.25 -9.77
N PRO A 99 5.55 -14.21 -10.18
CA PRO A 99 5.67 -12.89 -9.59
C PRO A 99 5.40 -12.96 -8.08
N LEU A 100 6.31 -12.37 -7.30
CA LEU A 100 6.23 -12.44 -5.85
C LEU A 100 5.01 -11.66 -5.32
N ILE A 101 3.98 -12.37 -4.88
CA ILE A 101 2.78 -11.75 -4.31
C ILE A 101 3.07 -11.23 -2.90
N ILE A 102 2.90 -9.92 -2.70
CA ILE A 102 3.09 -9.29 -1.39
C ILE A 102 1.92 -9.64 -0.47
N LYS A 103 2.20 -10.07 0.76
CA LYS A 103 1.17 -10.42 1.75
C LYS A 103 1.17 -9.40 2.90
N TYR A 104 0.00 -8.85 3.19
CA TYR A 104 -0.23 -8.01 4.37
C TYR A 104 -1.20 -8.71 5.32
N PHE A 105 -0.65 -9.50 6.25
CA PHE A 105 -1.44 -10.41 7.11
C PHE A 105 -2.29 -9.71 8.18
N HIS A 106 -2.04 -8.44 8.50
CA HIS A 106 -2.76 -7.73 9.55
C HIS A 106 -3.40 -6.43 9.07
N LEU A 107 -3.27 -6.12 7.78
CA LEU A 107 -3.80 -4.89 7.23
C LEU A 107 -5.32 -4.94 7.29
N ILE A 108 -5.90 -3.90 7.85
CA ILE A 108 -7.36 -3.70 7.97
C ILE A 108 -7.77 -2.34 7.41
N ASP A 109 -6.89 -1.34 7.40
CA ASP A 109 -7.17 -0.01 6.88
C ASP A 109 -6.17 0.37 5.78
N LEU A 110 -6.68 0.63 4.57
CA LEU A 110 -5.90 1.03 3.41
C LEU A 110 -6.39 2.37 2.87
N THR A 111 -5.51 3.38 2.88
CA THR A 111 -5.79 4.72 2.36
C THR A 111 -4.94 5.01 1.12
N LEU A 112 -5.62 5.23 0.00
CA LEU A 112 -5.07 5.49 -1.33
C LEU A 112 -5.60 6.82 -1.87
N LEU A 113 -5.33 7.90 -1.14
CA LEU A 113 -5.70 9.25 -1.54
C LEU A 113 -4.53 9.95 -2.22
N CYS A 114 -4.83 10.81 -3.19
CA CYS A 114 -3.80 11.53 -3.95
C CYS A 114 -2.77 10.60 -4.61
N VAL A 115 -3.17 9.37 -4.98
CA VAL A 115 -2.27 8.39 -5.63
C VAL A 115 -2.46 8.33 -7.15
N HIS A 116 -1.43 7.89 -7.87
CA HIS A 116 -1.60 7.37 -9.22
C HIS A 116 -2.40 6.05 -9.22
N ALA A 117 -3.10 5.75 -10.31
CA ALA A 117 -3.94 4.55 -10.42
C ALA A 117 -3.15 3.24 -10.31
N ASP A 118 -1.85 3.25 -10.64
CA ASP A 118 -0.98 2.08 -10.51
C ASP A 118 -0.85 1.60 -9.06
N TYR A 119 -0.95 2.50 -8.08
CA TYR A 119 -0.93 2.12 -6.67
C TYR A 119 -2.25 1.49 -6.25
N VAL A 120 -3.38 1.92 -6.81
CA VAL A 120 -4.65 1.21 -6.62
C VAL A 120 -4.58 -0.20 -7.21
N GLU A 121 -4.01 -0.31 -8.41
CA GLU A 121 -3.75 -1.59 -9.05
C GLU A 121 -2.80 -2.47 -8.20
N GLN A 122 -1.73 -1.91 -7.64
CA GLN A 122 -0.77 -2.64 -6.79
C GLN A 122 -1.45 -3.39 -5.63
N PHE A 123 -2.46 -2.79 -4.97
CA PHE A 123 -3.13 -3.41 -3.83
C PHE A 123 -4.37 -4.23 -4.21
N LEU A 124 -5.11 -3.83 -5.26
CA LEU A 124 -6.36 -4.50 -5.64
C LEU A 124 -6.17 -5.59 -6.71
N ASP A 125 -5.00 -5.69 -7.33
CA ASP A 125 -4.68 -6.80 -8.22
C ASP A 125 -4.18 -8.00 -7.40
N PRO A 126 -4.91 -9.15 -7.42
CA PRO A 126 -4.54 -10.33 -6.64
C PRO A 126 -3.22 -10.96 -7.09
N THR A 127 -2.73 -10.66 -8.30
CA THR A 127 -1.43 -11.13 -8.80
C THR A 127 -0.25 -10.35 -8.21
N LYS A 128 -0.50 -9.22 -7.54
CA LYS A 128 0.54 -8.36 -6.96
C LYS A 128 0.49 -8.32 -5.45
N THR A 129 -0.70 -8.36 -4.87
CA THR A 129 -0.86 -8.27 -3.42
C THR A 129 -2.01 -9.16 -2.97
N SER A 130 -1.79 -9.88 -1.88
CA SER A 130 -2.84 -10.59 -1.16
C SER A 130 -3.18 -9.81 0.12
N ILE A 131 -4.40 -9.29 0.16
CA ILE A 131 -5.00 -8.70 1.35
C ILE A 131 -5.94 -9.72 2.00
N LEU A 132 -6.14 -9.62 3.31
CA LEU A 132 -7.15 -10.41 4.03
C LEU A 132 -8.55 -9.83 3.83
N ASN A 133 -9.56 -10.54 4.33
CA ASN A 133 -10.95 -10.07 4.39
C ASN A 133 -11.09 -8.92 5.41
N ASN A 134 -12.21 -8.19 5.34
CA ASN A 134 -12.56 -7.09 6.24
C ASN A 134 -11.64 -5.86 6.12
N ILE A 135 -11.26 -5.50 4.89
CA ILE A 135 -10.51 -4.26 4.64
C ILE A 135 -11.47 -3.06 4.59
N SER A 136 -11.10 -1.98 5.26
CA SER A 136 -11.59 -0.63 4.98
C SER A 136 -10.69 0.02 3.93
N LEU A 137 -11.26 0.40 2.80
CA LEU A 137 -10.57 1.08 1.72
C LEU A 137 -11.05 2.52 1.62
N TYR A 138 -10.12 3.47 1.66
CA TYR A 138 -10.38 4.86 1.30
C TYR A 138 -9.63 5.22 0.02
N VAL A 139 -10.34 5.53 -1.06
CA VAL A 139 -9.73 5.71 -2.39
C VAL A 139 -10.47 6.77 -3.21
N ASP A 140 -9.74 7.42 -4.11
CA ASP A 140 -10.33 8.28 -5.15
C ASP A 140 -11.05 7.41 -6.21
N TYR A 141 -12.33 7.70 -6.47
CA TYR A 141 -13.15 6.90 -7.39
C TYR A 141 -12.64 6.95 -8.84
N TYR A 142 -12.12 8.09 -9.29
CA TYR A 142 -11.55 8.21 -10.63
C TYR A 142 -10.32 7.31 -10.77
N ARG A 143 -9.45 7.27 -9.76
CA ARG A 143 -8.29 6.37 -9.73
C ARG A 143 -8.71 4.90 -9.67
N LEU A 144 -9.72 4.57 -8.88
CA LEU A 144 -10.30 3.23 -8.80
C LEU A 144 -10.88 2.78 -10.15
N ARG A 145 -11.65 3.64 -10.83
CA ARG A 145 -12.16 3.38 -12.18
C ARG A 145 -11.04 3.16 -13.17
N LYS A 146 -9.98 3.97 -13.14
CA LYS A 146 -8.84 3.81 -14.04
C LYS A 146 -8.13 2.47 -13.82
N ALA A 147 -7.87 2.10 -12.56
CA ALA A 147 -7.21 0.83 -12.22
C ALA A 147 -8.04 -0.40 -12.63
N THR A 148 -9.36 -0.35 -12.42
CA THR A 148 -10.30 -1.45 -12.76
C THR A 148 -10.75 -1.46 -14.22
N HIS A 149 -10.22 -0.55 -15.04
CA HIS A 149 -10.68 -0.31 -16.42
C HIS A 149 -12.20 -0.14 -16.50
N ASN A 150 -12.75 0.82 -15.75
CA ASN A 150 -14.19 1.04 -15.58
C ASN A 150 -14.94 -0.20 -15.08
N PHE A 151 -14.37 -0.93 -14.12
CA PHE A 151 -14.95 -2.16 -13.58
C PHE A 151 -15.16 -3.28 -14.62
N LYS A 152 -14.21 -3.42 -15.55
CA LYS A 152 -14.19 -4.51 -16.57
C LYS A 152 -13.12 -5.58 -16.31
N ARG A 153 -12.11 -5.28 -15.47
CA ARG A 153 -11.05 -6.22 -15.05
C ARG A 153 -11.53 -7.23 -14.00
N ASN A 154 -12.01 -8.40 -14.44
CA ASN A 154 -12.66 -9.38 -13.56
C ASN A 154 -11.73 -9.97 -12.49
N ASP A 155 -10.45 -10.11 -12.79
CA ASP A 155 -9.38 -10.53 -11.88
C ASP A 155 -9.35 -9.70 -10.59
N MET A 156 -9.47 -8.38 -10.70
CA MET A 156 -9.43 -7.47 -9.53
C MET A 156 -10.60 -7.67 -8.55
N ARG A 157 -11.69 -8.34 -8.96
CA ARG A 157 -12.84 -8.61 -8.08
C ARG A 157 -12.44 -9.45 -6.87
N ILE A 158 -11.42 -10.29 -7.00
CA ILE A 158 -10.95 -11.17 -5.92
C ILE A 158 -10.58 -10.33 -4.69
N ASN A 159 -9.70 -9.34 -4.84
CA ASN A 159 -9.33 -8.49 -3.71
C ASN A 159 -10.38 -7.42 -3.41
N CYS A 160 -11.08 -6.88 -4.41
CA CYS A 160 -12.14 -5.91 -4.16
C CYS A 160 -13.27 -6.50 -3.27
N SER A 161 -13.59 -7.80 -3.44
CA SER A 161 -14.60 -8.47 -2.62
C SER A 161 -14.25 -8.59 -1.14
N LYS A 162 -12.96 -8.46 -0.80
CA LYS A 162 -12.47 -8.47 0.59
C LYS A 162 -12.70 -7.15 1.32
N VAL A 163 -13.07 -6.09 0.60
CA VAL A 163 -13.39 -4.78 1.16
C VAL A 163 -14.80 -4.80 1.74
N THR A 164 -14.93 -4.38 3.00
CA THR A 164 -16.22 -4.33 3.73
C THR A 164 -16.68 -2.91 4.03
N ASN A 165 -15.73 -1.97 4.09
CA ASN A 165 -16.00 -0.55 4.24
C ASN A 165 -15.27 0.18 3.11
N LEU A 166 -16.00 0.94 2.30
CA LEU A 166 -15.43 1.66 1.17
C LEU A 166 -15.83 3.11 1.26
N ARG A 167 -14.83 3.96 1.47
CA ARG A 167 -14.97 5.41 1.37
C ARG A 167 -14.43 5.85 0.01
N LEU A 168 -15.24 6.60 -0.72
CA LEU A 168 -14.86 7.15 -2.02
C LEU A 168 -14.66 8.66 -1.89
N PHE A 169 -13.59 9.19 -2.48
CA PHE A 169 -13.35 10.63 -2.60
C PHE A 169 -13.62 11.15 -4.01
N GLY A 170 -14.40 12.24 -4.14
CA GLY A 170 -14.83 12.88 -5.40
C GLY A 170 -16.36 12.93 -5.61
N SER A 171 -16.82 13.40 -6.77
CA SER A 171 -18.24 13.35 -7.19
C SER A 171 -18.46 12.16 -8.13
N PHE A 172 -19.48 11.32 -7.90
CA PHE A 172 -19.62 10.05 -8.62
C PHE A 172 -21.01 9.84 -9.23
N GLN A 173 -21.02 9.40 -10.49
CA GLN A 173 -22.03 8.46 -10.95
C GLN A 173 -21.46 7.05 -10.76
N ILE A 174 -22.04 6.29 -9.83
CA ILE A 174 -21.61 4.93 -9.50
C ILE A 174 -21.93 4.01 -10.69
N SER A 175 -20.93 3.29 -11.18
CA SER A 175 -21.12 2.30 -12.25
C SER A 175 -22.08 1.19 -11.83
N LYS A 176 -22.94 0.72 -12.72
CA LYS A 176 -23.79 -0.47 -12.50
C LYS A 176 -23.01 -1.73 -12.09
N HIS A 177 -21.73 -1.81 -12.48
CA HIS A 177 -20.86 -2.95 -12.17
C HIS A 177 -20.18 -2.84 -10.79
N PHE A 178 -20.34 -1.72 -10.09
CA PHE A 178 -19.67 -1.45 -8.82
C PHE A 178 -19.98 -2.51 -7.76
N LYS A 179 -21.24 -2.93 -7.66
CA LYS A 179 -21.66 -3.94 -6.66
C LYS A 179 -21.00 -5.30 -6.90
N ALA A 180 -20.68 -5.65 -8.14
CA ALA A 180 -19.97 -6.89 -8.48
C ALA A 180 -18.50 -6.89 -8.03
N TYR A 181 -17.89 -5.72 -7.82
CA TYR A 181 -16.55 -5.58 -7.27
C TYR A 181 -16.54 -5.52 -5.75
N PHE A 182 -17.55 -4.86 -5.17
CA PHE A 182 -17.65 -4.62 -3.73
C PHE A 182 -18.95 -5.20 -3.15
N PRO A 183 -19.17 -6.52 -3.23
CA PRO A 183 -20.40 -7.16 -2.75
C PRO A 183 -20.64 -6.95 -1.26
N ASN A 184 -19.57 -6.94 -0.47
CA ASN A 184 -19.61 -6.88 1.00
C ASN A 184 -19.67 -5.45 1.58
N VAL A 185 -19.55 -4.43 0.73
CA VAL A 185 -19.71 -3.04 1.16
C VAL A 185 -21.19 -2.75 1.38
N LYS A 186 -21.54 -2.34 2.60
CA LYS A 186 -22.88 -1.85 2.95
C LYS A 186 -23.11 -0.51 2.24
N HIS A 187 -24.25 -0.37 1.59
CA HIS A 187 -24.64 0.91 1.00
C HIS A 187 -24.79 1.94 2.14
N GLN A 188 -23.99 3.01 2.08
CA GLN A 188 -24.18 4.22 2.88
C GLN A 188 -24.90 5.26 2.02
#